data_AF-A0A968E3U8-F1
#
_entry.id   AF-A0A968E3U8-F1
#
_cell.length_a   1.000
_cell.length_b   1.000
_cell.length_c   1.000
_cell.angle_alpha   90.00
_cell.angle_beta   90.00
_cell.angle_gamma   90.00
#
_symmetry.space_group_name_H-M   'P 1'
#
loop_
_entity.id
_entity.type
_entity.pdbx_description
1 polymer ?
#
loop_
_entity_poly.entity_id
_entity_poly.type
_entity_poly.pdbx_seq_one_letter_code
_entity_poly.pdbx_strand_id
1 'polypeptide(L)'
;MHAAALGLGEVTLESRLNEPLQLRIALVGGNLEAATLNAALASEAQHSAAGIESIELLKRLRAEVFTPSQDEGYVRVSTEQSIREPVVRFLIVVENARERVMREYTVLLDPPGYSLPGIVTPRPRPQRLLQPTAAEPPARAPAPRGEIHPRHIGPVARGTTLSKLAMDLERDPGVTWAQMTWALFTANPHAFIEGDINRLRSGVYLQVPRGASAS
;
A
#
# COMPACT_ATOMS: atom_id res chain seq x y z
N MET A 1 -11.16 -38.14 -1.10
CA MET A 1 -12.00 -36.94 -0.98
C MET A 1 -11.06 -35.75 -0.82
N HIS A 2 -10.97 -34.87 -1.81
CA HIS A 2 -10.15 -33.66 -1.69
C HIS A 2 -10.92 -32.66 -0.82
N ALA A 3 -10.41 -32.37 0.37
CA ALA A 3 -10.89 -31.26 1.18
C ALA A 3 -10.54 -29.97 0.44
N ALA A 4 -11.52 -29.41 -0.27
CA ALA A 4 -11.36 -28.12 -0.93
C ALA A 4 -11.45 -27.05 0.17
N ALA A 5 -10.28 -26.61 0.65
CA ALA A 5 -10.18 -25.57 1.65
C ALA A 5 -10.65 -24.23 1.06
N LEU A 6 -11.48 -23.50 1.81
CA LEU A 6 -11.88 -22.15 1.44
C LEU A 6 -10.65 -21.22 1.51
N GLY A 7 -10.46 -20.42 0.47
CA GLY A 7 -9.34 -19.50 0.33
C GLY A 7 -9.80 -18.10 -0.08
N LEU A 8 -9.03 -17.11 0.33
CA LEU A 8 -9.16 -15.72 -0.09
C LEU A 8 -8.02 -15.40 -1.05
N GLY A 9 -8.38 -15.02 -2.27
CA GLY A 9 -7.49 -14.81 -3.40
C GLY A 9 -7.11 -13.35 -3.60
N GLU A 10 -7.00 -12.98 -4.87
CA GLU A 10 -6.58 -11.66 -5.32
C GLU A 10 -7.62 -10.59 -4.97
N VAL A 11 -7.14 -9.39 -4.66
CA VAL A 11 -7.98 -8.22 -4.44
C VAL A 11 -7.92 -7.31 -5.67
N THR A 12 -9.06 -6.99 -6.24
CA THR A 12 -9.21 -6.06 -7.36
C THR A 12 -9.79 -4.76 -6.82
N LEU A 13 -9.04 -3.66 -6.92
CA LEU A 13 -9.51 -2.33 -6.57
C LEU A 13 -10.22 -1.70 -7.77
N GLU A 14 -11.47 -1.28 -7.60
CA GLU A 14 -12.29 -0.67 -8.65
C GLU A 14 -12.49 0.85 -8.46
N SER A 15 -11.93 1.42 -7.39
CA SER A 15 -12.18 2.80 -6.94
C SER A 15 -10.89 3.61 -6.78
N ARG A 16 -11.00 4.94 -6.85
CA ARG A 16 -9.87 5.89 -6.70
C ARG A 16 -9.96 6.69 -5.40
N LEU A 17 -8.88 7.40 -5.06
CA LEU A 17 -8.87 8.35 -3.94
C LEU A 17 -9.93 9.45 -4.15
N ASN A 18 -10.66 9.78 -3.08
CA ASN A 18 -11.84 10.67 -3.05
C ASN A 18 -13.14 10.08 -3.62
N GLU A 19 -13.16 8.80 -3.99
CA GLU A 19 -14.38 8.09 -4.38
C GLU A 19 -14.82 7.13 -3.26
N PRO A 20 -16.11 6.71 -3.25
CA PRO A 20 -16.53 5.59 -2.43
C PRO A 20 -15.70 4.35 -2.80
N LEU A 21 -15.13 3.69 -1.81
CA LEU A 21 -14.32 2.51 -2.05
C LEU A 21 -15.18 1.40 -2.59
N GLN A 22 -14.63 0.73 -3.58
CA GLN A 22 -15.14 -0.48 -4.17
C GLN A 22 -13.94 -1.36 -4.46
N LEU A 23 -13.92 -2.53 -3.84
CA LEU A 23 -12.95 -3.57 -4.11
C LEU A 23 -13.64 -4.94 -4.08
N ARG A 24 -13.04 -5.87 -4.80
CA ARG A 24 -13.48 -7.27 -4.87
C ARG A 24 -12.36 -8.17 -4.44
N ILE A 25 -12.65 -9.16 -3.61
CA ILE A 25 -11.69 -10.16 -3.18
C ILE A 25 -12.17 -11.50 -3.72
N ALA A 26 -11.40 -12.10 -4.63
CA ALA A 26 -11.75 -13.40 -5.19
C ALA A 26 -11.80 -14.46 -4.09
N LEU A 27 -12.85 -15.29 -4.10
CA LEU A 27 -12.94 -16.49 -3.28
C LEU A 27 -12.40 -17.66 -4.10
N VAL A 28 -11.56 -18.48 -3.49
CA VAL A 28 -10.89 -19.60 -4.17
C VAL A 28 -11.11 -20.87 -3.37
N GLY A 29 -11.56 -21.93 -4.04
CA GLY A 29 -11.73 -23.26 -3.43
C GLY A 29 -13.04 -23.46 -2.66
N GLY A 30 -13.42 -24.73 -2.52
CA GLY A 30 -14.70 -25.14 -1.94
C GLY A 30 -15.85 -25.13 -2.95
N ASN A 31 -17.04 -25.59 -2.52
CA ASN A 31 -18.30 -25.33 -3.24
C ASN A 31 -18.91 -24.06 -2.64
N LEU A 32 -18.76 -22.94 -3.34
CA LEU A 32 -19.15 -21.62 -2.84
C LEU A 32 -20.67 -21.40 -2.81
N GLU A 33 -21.43 -22.09 -3.68
CA GLU A 33 -22.90 -22.00 -3.74
C GLU A 33 -23.57 -22.77 -2.60
N ALA A 34 -23.07 -23.96 -2.29
CA ALA A 34 -23.63 -24.81 -1.25
C ALA A 34 -23.09 -24.49 0.16
N ALA A 35 -21.98 -23.75 0.25
CA ALA A 35 -21.45 -23.29 1.52
C ALA A 35 -22.19 -22.05 2.01
N THR A 36 -22.68 -22.06 3.25
CA THR A 36 -23.12 -20.82 3.92
C THR A 36 -21.90 -19.96 4.21
N LEU A 37 -21.54 -19.08 3.27
CA LEU A 37 -20.41 -18.18 3.39
C LEU A 37 -20.85 -16.87 4.02
N ASN A 38 -20.23 -16.52 5.14
CA ASN A 38 -20.36 -15.20 5.75
C ASN A 38 -19.01 -14.49 5.63
N ALA A 39 -18.99 -13.34 4.95
CA ALA A 39 -17.85 -12.44 4.99
C ALA A 39 -18.17 -11.22 5.84
N ALA A 40 -17.26 -10.88 6.72
CA ALA A 40 -17.32 -9.68 7.52
C ALA A 40 -15.93 -9.07 7.68
N LEU A 41 -15.88 -7.78 7.98
CA LEU A 41 -14.68 -7.17 8.51
C LEU A 41 -14.40 -7.72 9.90
N ALA A 42 -13.12 -7.89 10.23
CA ALA A 42 -12.74 -8.29 11.58
C ALA A 42 -13.19 -7.24 12.62
N SER A 43 -13.40 -7.68 13.85
CA SER A 43 -13.70 -6.74 14.94
C SER A 43 -12.51 -5.81 15.23
N GLU A 44 -12.77 -4.69 15.90
CA GLU A 44 -11.72 -3.75 16.33
C GLU A 44 -10.63 -4.43 17.17
N ALA A 45 -11.02 -5.33 18.08
CA ALA A 45 -10.07 -6.10 18.89
C ALA A 45 -9.14 -6.98 18.02
N GLN A 46 -9.66 -7.56 16.94
CA GLN A 46 -8.89 -8.39 16.01
C GLN A 46 -7.97 -7.55 15.12
N HIS A 47 -8.42 -6.37 14.68
CA HIS A 47 -7.59 -5.39 13.99
C HIS A 47 -6.43 -4.93 14.88
N SER A 48 -6.72 -4.56 16.14
CA SER A 48 -5.70 -4.15 17.11
C SER A 48 -4.69 -5.26 17.40
N ALA A 49 -5.16 -6.51 17.59
CA ALA A 49 -4.30 -7.68 17.75
C ALA A 49 -3.40 -7.96 16.52
N ALA A 50 -3.79 -7.44 15.36
CA ALA A 50 -3.04 -7.50 14.11
C ALA A 50 -2.14 -6.28 13.88
N GLY A 51 -2.11 -5.30 14.78
CA GLY A 51 -1.38 -4.04 14.58
C GLY A 51 -2.02 -3.15 13.51
N ILE A 52 -3.30 -3.35 13.21
CA ILE A 52 -4.08 -2.52 12.31
C ILE A 52 -4.77 -1.46 13.16
N GLU A 53 -4.49 -0.20 12.84
CA GLU A 53 -5.10 0.92 13.52
C GLU A 53 -6.60 0.97 13.19
N SER A 54 -7.42 1.08 14.25
CA SER A 54 -8.87 1.21 14.11
C SER A 54 -9.19 2.63 13.65
N ILE A 55 -9.29 2.81 12.34
CA ILE A 55 -9.68 4.09 11.73
C ILE A 55 -11.20 4.13 11.52
N GLU A 56 -11.78 5.33 11.56
CA GLU A 56 -13.23 5.54 11.34
C GLU A 56 -13.74 4.96 10.02
N LEU A 57 -12.85 4.87 9.03
CA LEU A 57 -13.12 4.23 7.76
C LEU A 57 -13.51 2.75 7.90
N LEU A 58 -12.84 1.99 8.77
CA LEU A 58 -13.11 0.55 8.93
C LEU A 58 -14.54 0.28 9.43
N LYS A 59 -15.08 1.22 10.21
CA LYS A 59 -16.45 1.17 10.74
C LYS A 59 -17.51 1.40 9.66
N ARG A 60 -17.10 1.98 8.53
CA ARG A 60 -17.98 2.33 7.39
C ARG A 60 -17.88 1.33 6.25
N LEU A 61 -16.95 0.39 6.31
CA LEU A 61 -16.81 -0.66 5.31
C LEU A 61 -17.97 -1.65 5.44
N ARG A 62 -18.55 -1.98 4.31
CA ARG A 62 -19.54 -3.04 4.14
C ARG A 62 -18.87 -4.17 3.38
N ALA A 63 -18.99 -5.40 3.89
CA ALA A 63 -18.53 -6.58 3.18
C ALA A 63 -19.75 -7.43 2.82
N GLU A 64 -19.85 -7.81 1.55
CA GLU A 64 -20.94 -8.62 1.01
C GLU A 64 -20.35 -9.74 0.17
N VAL A 65 -20.90 -10.95 0.32
CA VAL A 65 -20.47 -12.13 -0.44
C VAL A 65 -21.33 -12.27 -1.68
N PHE A 66 -20.68 -12.46 -2.83
CA PHE A 66 -21.31 -12.77 -4.10
C PHE A 66 -20.76 -14.09 -4.63
N THR A 67 -21.64 -15.07 -4.82
CA THR A 67 -21.30 -16.40 -5.36
C THR A 67 -22.15 -16.68 -6.58
N PRO A 68 -21.79 -16.17 -7.77
CA PRO A 68 -22.52 -16.43 -9.00
C PRO A 68 -22.51 -17.91 -9.40
N SER A 69 -21.52 -18.71 -8.99
CA SER A 69 -21.48 -20.16 -9.25
C SER A 69 -20.72 -20.94 -8.16
N GLN A 70 -20.65 -22.27 -8.28
CA GLN A 70 -19.97 -23.14 -7.29
C GLN A 70 -18.46 -22.90 -7.22
N ASP A 71 -17.86 -22.48 -8.32
CA ASP A 71 -16.40 -22.27 -8.45
C ASP A 71 -16.03 -20.78 -8.57
N GLU A 72 -17.02 -19.89 -8.71
CA GLU A 72 -16.81 -18.45 -8.87
C GLU A 72 -17.53 -17.68 -7.75
N GLY A 73 -16.74 -16.93 -6.98
CA GLY A 73 -17.25 -16.06 -5.95
C GLY A 73 -16.26 -14.95 -5.62
N TYR A 74 -16.78 -13.87 -5.05
CA TYR A 74 -15.98 -12.77 -4.55
C TYR A 74 -16.65 -12.11 -3.36
N VAL A 75 -15.85 -11.54 -2.47
CA VAL A 75 -16.31 -10.62 -1.43
C VAL A 75 -16.20 -9.21 -1.99
N ARG A 76 -17.34 -8.53 -2.14
CA ARG A 76 -17.38 -7.11 -2.44
C ARG A 76 -17.23 -6.34 -1.13
N VAL A 77 -16.24 -5.46 -1.06
CA VAL A 77 -16.10 -4.52 0.05
C VAL A 77 -16.31 -3.11 -0.48
N SER A 78 -17.23 -2.37 0.13
CA SER A 78 -17.55 -1.01 -0.29
C SER A 78 -17.73 -0.04 0.88
N THR A 79 -17.64 1.26 0.59
CA THR A 79 -18.04 2.32 1.54
C THR A 79 -19.17 3.17 1.00
N GLU A 80 -19.96 3.72 1.92
CA GLU A 80 -21.02 4.69 1.58
C GLU A 80 -20.46 6.09 1.31
N GLN A 81 -19.31 6.43 1.88
CA GLN A 81 -18.67 7.75 1.76
C GLN A 81 -17.34 7.65 1.02
N SER A 82 -16.95 8.77 0.39
CA SER A 82 -15.65 8.95 -0.24
C SER A 82 -14.50 8.75 0.75
N ILE A 83 -13.50 7.98 0.32
CA ILE A 83 -12.29 7.68 1.08
C ILE A 83 -11.19 8.66 0.71
N ARG A 84 -10.50 9.22 1.70
CA ARG A 84 -9.33 10.10 1.50
C ARG A 84 -8.02 9.46 1.97
N GLU A 85 -8.12 8.28 2.53
CA GLU A 85 -7.03 7.49 3.05
C GLU A 85 -6.23 6.89 1.88
N PRO A 86 -4.95 7.23 1.70
CA PRO A 86 -4.14 6.71 0.59
C PRO A 86 -3.75 5.24 0.76
N VAL A 87 -3.75 4.75 2.00
CA VAL A 87 -3.45 3.35 2.35
C VAL A 87 -4.50 2.86 3.33
N VAL A 88 -5.18 1.77 2.98
CA VAL A 88 -6.22 1.16 3.80
C VAL A 88 -5.82 -0.28 4.08
N ARG A 89 -5.58 -0.57 5.36
CA ARG A 89 -5.26 -1.92 5.83
C ARG A 89 -6.43 -2.46 6.65
N PHE A 90 -6.91 -3.64 6.32
CA PHE A 90 -8.05 -4.26 6.99
C PHE A 90 -7.92 -5.78 6.98
N LEU A 91 -8.62 -6.42 7.92
CA LEU A 91 -8.77 -7.86 7.98
C LEU A 91 -10.17 -8.24 7.52
N ILE A 92 -10.22 -9.14 6.55
CA ILE A 92 -11.46 -9.83 6.17
C ILE A 92 -11.46 -11.19 6.82
N VAL A 93 -12.60 -11.49 7.43
CA VAL A 93 -12.95 -12.81 7.92
C VAL A 93 -14.01 -13.37 6.99
N VAL A 94 -13.72 -14.51 6.39
CA VAL A 94 -14.74 -15.32 5.72
C VAL A 94 -14.86 -16.63 6.46
N GLU A 95 -16.06 -16.93 6.92
CA GLU A 95 -16.39 -18.16 7.62
C GLU A 95 -17.44 -18.95 6.86
N ASN A 96 -17.27 -20.26 6.89
CA ASN A 96 -18.23 -21.22 6.39
C ASN A 96 -18.65 -22.16 7.54
N ALA A 97 -19.52 -23.14 7.26
CA ALA A 97 -20.02 -24.07 8.27
C ALA A 97 -18.95 -24.94 8.98
N ARG A 98 -17.72 -25.01 8.44
CA ARG A 98 -16.64 -25.88 8.91
C ARG A 98 -15.32 -25.16 9.19
N GLU A 99 -15.07 -24.03 8.54
CA GLU A 99 -13.77 -23.37 8.46
C GLU A 99 -13.93 -21.85 8.51
N ARG A 100 -12.99 -21.18 9.18
CA ARG A 100 -12.88 -19.73 9.24
C ARG A 100 -11.53 -19.30 8.69
N VAL A 101 -11.56 -18.47 7.67
CA VAL A 101 -10.39 -17.91 7.00
C VAL A 101 -10.30 -16.44 7.35
N MET A 102 -9.13 -15.99 7.78
CA MET A 102 -8.88 -14.58 8.06
C MET A 102 -7.65 -14.12 7.28
N ARG A 103 -7.79 -13.03 6.53
CA ARG A 103 -6.75 -12.51 5.64
C ARG A 103 -6.61 -11.01 5.77
N GLU A 104 -5.37 -10.56 5.88
CA GLU A 104 -5.01 -9.16 5.94
C GLU A 104 -4.83 -8.64 4.51
N TYR A 105 -5.50 -7.54 4.19
CA TYR A 105 -5.38 -6.83 2.92
C TYR A 105 -4.87 -5.43 3.17
N THR A 106 -3.92 -5.00 2.36
CA THR A 106 -3.45 -3.61 2.29
C THR A 106 -3.73 -3.09 0.90
N VAL A 107 -4.59 -2.09 0.82
CA VAL A 107 -5.01 -1.47 -0.42
C VAL A 107 -4.40 -0.08 -0.49
N LEU A 108 -3.79 0.22 -1.63
CA LEU A 108 -3.26 1.54 -1.94
C LEU A 108 -4.26 2.21 -2.87
N LEU A 109 -4.78 3.37 -2.45
CA LEU A 109 -5.65 4.19 -3.27
C LEU A 109 -4.78 5.21 -4.01
N ASP A 110 -4.76 5.11 -5.33
CA ASP A 110 -4.03 6.06 -6.16
C ASP A 110 -4.72 7.45 -6.13
N PRO A 111 -3.97 8.55 -5.99
CA PRO A 111 -4.52 9.89 -6.11
C PRO A 111 -5.03 10.14 -7.55
N PRO A 112 -6.07 10.96 -7.75
CA PRO A 112 -6.57 11.27 -9.09
C PRO A 112 -5.45 11.88 -9.94
N GLY A 113 -5.15 11.24 -11.08
CA GLY A 113 -4.05 11.64 -11.98
C GLY A 113 -2.84 10.70 -11.98
N TYR A 114 -2.80 9.70 -11.09
CA TYR A 114 -1.80 8.63 -11.09
C TYR A 114 -2.50 7.28 -11.33
N SER A 115 -1.93 6.45 -12.21
CA SER A 115 -2.26 5.03 -12.29
C SER A 115 -0.94 4.29 -12.19
N LEU A 116 -0.71 3.59 -11.09
CA LEU A 116 0.38 2.62 -10.98
C LEU A 116 -0.25 1.24 -10.79
N PRO A 117 0.06 0.24 -11.63
CA PRO A 117 -0.33 -1.12 -11.32
C PRO A 117 0.53 -1.62 -10.14
N GLY A 118 -0.08 -1.80 -8.97
CA GLY A 118 0.67 -2.26 -7.80
C GLY A 118 -0.17 -2.64 -6.58
N ILE A 119 -0.85 -3.78 -6.64
CA ILE A 119 -1.40 -4.44 -5.43
C ILE A 119 -0.25 -5.22 -4.77
N VAL A 120 0.12 -4.84 -3.55
CA VAL A 120 1.07 -5.60 -2.72
C VAL A 120 0.33 -6.75 -2.06
N THR A 121 0.68 -7.98 -2.47
CA THR A 121 0.21 -9.24 -1.88
C THR A 121 0.59 -9.35 -0.40
N PRO A 122 -0.21 -10.09 0.41
CA PRO A 122 -0.03 -10.17 1.85
C PRO A 122 1.33 -10.77 2.23
N ARG A 123 2.05 -10.11 3.15
CA ARG A 123 3.20 -10.72 3.80
C ARG A 123 2.71 -11.88 4.68
N PRO A 124 3.25 -13.11 4.52
CA PRO A 124 3.06 -14.14 5.52
C PRO A 124 3.67 -13.63 6.83
N ARG A 125 2.88 -13.64 7.92
CA ARG A 125 3.44 -13.45 9.26
C ARG A 125 4.38 -14.64 9.52
N PRO A 126 5.69 -14.41 9.74
CA PRO A 126 6.52 -15.47 10.27
C PRO A 126 5.98 -15.80 11.66
N GLN A 127 5.58 -17.05 11.86
CA GLN A 127 5.35 -17.61 13.18
C GLN A 127 6.60 -17.31 14.00
N ARG A 128 6.41 -16.62 15.13
CA ARG A 128 7.47 -16.35 16.10
C ARG A 128 7.88 -17.70 16.71
N LEU A 129 8.81 -18.38 16.06
CA LEU A 129 9.66 -19.36 16.72
C LEU A 129 10.54 -18.57 17.69
N LEU A 130 10.30 -18.76 18.98
CA LEU A 130 11.20 -18.36 20.04
C LEU A 130 12.58 -18.96 19.74
N GLN A 131 13.61 -18.11 19.60
CA GLN A 131 15.02 -18.38 19.90
C GLN A 131 15.90 -17.12 19.74
N PRO A 132 17.09 -17.07 20.36
CA PRO A 132 17.43 -16.02 21.32
C PRO A 132 18.51 -15.05 20.82
N THR A 133 18.62 -13.95 21.57
CA THR A 133 19.80 -13.09 21.73
C THR A 133 20.38 -12.41 20.50
N ALA A 134 20.40 -11.08 20.60
CA ALA A 134 21.06 -10.15 19.71
C ALA A 134 22.51 -10.54 19.39
N ALA A 135 22.82 -10.61 18.11
CA ALA A 135 24.15 -10.36 17.59
C ALA A 135 24.04 -9.16 16.66
N GLU A 136 24.54 -8.03 17.15
CA GLU A 136 24.67 -6.76 16.46
C GLU A 136 25.72 -6.90 15.33
N PRO A 137 25.39 -6.62 14.05
CA PRO A 137 26.39 -6.50 13.01
C PRO A 137 27.10 -5.14 13.13
N PRO A 138 28.41 -5.06 12.86
CA PRO A 138 29.19 -3.85 13.11
C PRO A 138 28.74 -2.71 12.21
N ALA A 139 28.67 -1.52 12.81
CA ALA A 139 28.41 -0.25 12.14
C ALA A 139 29.33 -0.08 10.91
N ARG A 140 28.73 -0.09 9.71
CA ARG A 140 29.38 0.53 8.55
C ARG A 140 29.36 2.03 8.74
N ALA A 141 30.53 2.64 8.58
CA ALA A 141 30.75 4.07 8.58
C ALA A 141 29.70 4.82 7.73
N PRO A 142 29.28 6.03 8.13
CA PRO A 142 28.31 6.82 7.38
C PRO A 142 28.91 7.18 6.02
N ALA A 143 28.32 6.67 4.94
CA ALA A 143 28.51 7.26 3.62
C ALA A 143 27.97 8.70 3.67
N PRO A 144 28.60 9.66 2.97
CA PRO A 144 28.17 11.05 2.97
C PRO A 144 26.71 11.10 2.52
N ARG A 145 25.84 11.51 3.44
CA ARG A 145 24.45 11.81 3.15
C ARG A 145 24.50 13.07 2.29
N GLY A 146 24.03 12.98 1.04
CA GLY A 146 24.10 14.08 0.08
C GLY A 146 23.60 15.38 0.72
N GLU A 147 24.37 16.46 0.55
CA GLU A 147 24.06 17.73 1.20
C GLU A 147 22.86 18.38 0.51
N ILE A 148 21.82 18.67 1.29
CA ILE A 148 20.62 19.35 0.84
C ILE A 148 20.86 20.85 1.00
N HIS A 149 21.03 21.54 -0.12
CA HIS A 149 21.12 23.00 -0.16
C HIS A 149 19.84 23.60 -0.74
N PRO A 150 19.50 24.86 -0.42
CA PRO A 150 18.31 25.55 -0.92
C PRO A 150 18.21 25.68 -2.46
N ARG A 151 19.27 25.32 -3.18
CA ARG A 151 19.37 25.43 -4.65
C ARG A 151 19.76 24.12 -5.33
N HIS A 152 20.36 23.17 -4.61
CA HIS A 152 20.83 21.91 -5.19
C HIS A 152 20.94 20.81 -4.14
N ILE A 153 20.74 19.56 -4.56
CA ILE A 153 20.85 18.36 -3.74
C ILE A 153 21.91 17.47 -4.36
N GLY A 154 22.96 17.13 -3.61
CA GLY A 154 23.91 16.14 -4.07
C GLY A 154 25.29 16.23 -3.45
N PRO A 155 26.19 15.30 -3.80
CA PRO A 155 25.99 14.24 -4.79
C PRO A 155 24.99 13.17 -4.30
N VAL A 156 24.12 12.70 -5.20
CA VAL A 156 23.12 11.68 -4.86
C VAL A 156 23.81 10.36 -4.54
N ALA A 157 23.59 9.85 -3.32
CA ALA A 157 24.12 8.54 -2.92
C ALA A 157 23.50 7.39 -3.73
N ARG A 158 24.25 6.30 -3.92
CA ARG A 158 23.75 5.10 -4.60
C ARG A 158 22.61 4.47 -3.80
N GLY A 159 21.48 4.21 -4.45
CA GLY A 159 20.26 3.68 -3.82
C GLY A 159 19.31 4.74 -3.25
N THR A 160 19.63 6.03 -3.43
CA THR A 160 18.71 7.12 -3.14
C THR A 160 17.63 7.24 -4.22
N THR A 161 16.38 7.39 -3.80
CA THR A 161 15.23 7.62 -4.70
C THR A 161 14.83 9.09 -4.68
N LEU A 162 14.25 9.56 -5.79
CA LEU A 162 13.75 10.94 -5.90
C LEU A 162 12.71 11.24 -4.83
N SER A 163 11.81 10.28 -4.58
CA SER A 163 10.78 10.35 -3.54
C SER A 163 11.36 10.61 -2.15
N LYS A 164 12.52 10.01 -1.84
CA LYS A 164 13.18 10.19 -0.54
C LYS A 164 13.81 11.57 -0.41
N LEU A 165 14.38 12.08 -1.50
CA LEU A 165 14.90 13.46 -1.55
C LEU A 165 13.77 14.50 -1.48
N ALA A 166 12.63 14.23 -2.13
CA ALA A 166 11.46 15.09 -2.07
C ALA A 166 10.86 15.17 -0.66
N MET A 167 10.80 14.05 0.07
CA MET A 167 10.38 14.04 1.48
C MET A 167 11.32 14.87 2.37
N ASP A 168 12.64 14.77 2.15
CA ASP A 168 13.61 15.56 2.92
C ASP A 168 13.50 17.09 2.60
N LEU A 169 12.93 17.45 1.45
CA LEU A 169 12.66 18.83 1.01
C LEU A 169 11.28 19.36 1.41
N GLU A 170 10.35 18.51 1.83
CA GLU A 170 8.99 18.85 2.24
C GLU A 170 8.98 19.54 3.62
N ARG A 171 9.77 20.61 3.74
CA ARG A 171 9.85 21.49 4.91
C ARG A 171 9.07 22.79 4.72
N ASP A 172 8.61 23.08 3.50
CA ASP A 172 7.78 24.25 3.20
C ASP A 172 6.28 23.92 3.30
N PRO A 173 5.52 24.61 4.18
CA PRO A 173 4.08 24.41 4.31
C PRO A 173 3.37 24.94 3.06
N GLY A 174 2.91 24.04 2.19
CA GLY A 174 2.13 24.37 1.00
C GLY A 174 2.52 23.64 -0.28
N VAL A 175 3.63 22.91 -0.28
CA VAL A 175 4.04 22.08 -1.42
C VAL A 175 3.85 20.61 -1.06
N THR A 176 3.01 19.91 -1.83
CA THR A 176 2.82 18.47 -1.60
C THR A 176 4.04 17.68 -2.07
N TRP A 177 4.38 16.59 -1.35
CA TRP A 177 5.38 15.60 -1.77
C TRP A 177 5.36 15.27 -3.27
N ALA A 178 4.18 15.02 -3.83
CA ALA A 178 4.01 14.65 -5.24
C ALA A 178 4.39 15.79 -6.19
N GLN A 179 4.02 17.02 -5.83
CA GLN A 179 4.33 18.22 -6.60
C GLN A 179 5.83 18.53 -6.57
N MET A 180 6.48 18.36 -5.41
CA MET A 180 7.93 18.48 -5.28
C MET A 180 8.66 17.41 -6.09
N THR A 181 8.20 16.16 -6.03
CA THR A 181 8.80 15.03 -6.77
C THR A 181 8.76 15.28 -8.28
N TRP A 182 7.62 15.72 -8.81
CA TRP A 182 7.49 16.05 -10.23
C TRP A 182 8.30 17.29 -10.64
N ALA A 183 8.33 18.32 -9.79
CA ALA A 183 9.16 19.50 -10.03
C ALA A 183 10.65 19.16 -10.08
N LEU A 184 11.14 18.30 -9.19
CA LEU A 184 12.52 17.80 -9.22
C LEU A 184 12.78 16.93 -10.45
N PHE A 185 11.83 16.09 -10.87
CA PHE A 185 11.97 15.26 -12.06
C PHE A 185 12.09 16.11 -13.34
N THR A 186 11.16 17.05 -13.52
CA THR A 186 11.11 17.94 -14.69
C THR A 186 12.27 18.93 -14.75
N ALA A 187 12.76 19.41 -13.61
CA ALA A 187 13.95 20.27 -13.55
C ALA A 187 15.25 19.50 -13.81
N ASN A 188 15.27 18.16 -13.62
CA ASN A 188 16.49 17.36 -13.68
C ASN A 188 16.40 16.12 -14.59
N PRO A 189 15.93 16.21 -15.85
CA PRO A 189 15.77 15.03 -16.71
C PRO A 189 17.08 14.28 -16.96
N HIS A 190 18.22 14.99 -16.93
CA HIS A 190 19.56 14.42 -17.08
C HIS A 190 19.97 13.48 -15.93
N ALA A 191 19.34 13.63 -14.76
CA ALA A 191 19.62 12.82 -13.59
C ALA A 191 18.93 11.44 -13.63
N PHE A 192 18.01 11.22 -14.57
CA PHE A 192 17.23 9.98 -14.67
C PHE A 192 17.70 9.11 -15.82
N ILE A 193 17.64 7.80 -15.63
CA ILE A 193 17.99 6.82 -16.65
C ILE A 193 16.72 6.51 -17.45
N GLU A 194 16.77 6.70 -18.77
CA GLU A 194 15.66 6.38 -19.69
C GLU A 194 14.35 7.14 -19.38
N GLY A 195 14.44 8.29 -18.71
CA GLY A 195 13.27 9.06 -18.29
C GLY A 195 12.46 8.41 -17.16
N ASP A 196 12.99 7.37 -16.51
CA ASP A 196 12.33 6.70 -15.40
C ASP A 196 12.60 7.44 -14.09
N ILE A 197 11.53 7.98 -13.49
CA ILE A 197 11.54 8.72 -12.23
C ILE A 197 12.09 7.90 -11.04
N ASN A 198 12.00 6.58 -11.12
CA ASN A 198 12.52 5.65 -10.10
C ASN A 198 14.01 5.36 -10.29
N ARG A 199 14.60 5.70 -11.44
CA ARG A 199 15.99 5.41 -11.79
C ARG A 199 16.85 6.66 -11.76
N LEU A 200 17.04 7.17 -10.55
CA LEU A 200 17.95 8.28 -10.28
C LEU A 200 19.42 7.83 -10.36
N ARG A 201 20.23 8.54 -11.13
CA ARG A 201 21.68 8.30 -11.24
C ARG A 201 22.37 8.67 -9.93
N SER A 202 23.34 7.85 -9.50
CA SER A 202 24.20 8.18 -8.37
C SER A 202 25.31 9.15 -8.77
N GLY A 203 25.74 10.01 -7.86
CA GLY A 203 26.82 10.97 -8.07
C GLY A 203 26.40 12.27 -8.79
N VAL A 204 25.13 12.37 -9.19
CA VAL A 204 24.60 13.57 -9.85
C VAL A 204 24.14 14.60 -8.82
N TYR A 205 24.05 15.86 -9.25
CA TYR A 205 23.46 16.95 -8.48
C TYR A 205 22.09 17.26 -9.06
N LEU A 206 21.08 17.36 -8.21
CA LEU A 206 19.75 17.80 -8.57
C LEU A 206 19.61 19.29 -8.28
N GLN A 207 19.00 20.04 -9.18
CA GLN A 207 18.56 21.41 -8.96
C GLN A 207 17.22 21.41 -8.24
N VAL A 208 17.08 22.29 -7.24
CA VAL A 208 15.81 22.49 -6.52
C VAL A 208 15.07 23.66 -7.17
N PRO A 209 13.94 23.43 -7.86
CA PRO A 209 13.18 24.51 -8.48
C PRO A 209 12.51 25.38 -7.40
N ARG A 210 12.69 26.70 -7.51
CA ARG A 210 11.90 27.67 -6.73
C ARG A 210 10.57 27.91 -7.43
N GLY A 211 9.48 27.38 -6.90
CA GLY A 211 8.14 27.64 -7.43
C GLY A 211 7.18 26.46 -7.47
N ALA A 212 7.33 25.45 -6.62
CA ALA A 212 6.34 24.37 -6.51
C ALA A 212 5.06 24.78 -5.73
N SER A 213 4.71 26.07 -5.72
CA SER A 213 3.43 26.57 -5.22
C SER A 213 2.42 26.48 -6.38
N ALA A 214 1.42 25.61 -6.26
CA ALA A 214 0.32 25.53 -7.23
C ALA A 214 -0.38 26.90 -7.32
N SER A 215 -0.62 27.38 -8.55
CA SER A 215 -1.81 28.22 -8.84
C SER A 215 -3.00 27.33 -9.07
#